data_AF-A0A9Q3JC71-F1
#
_entry.id   AF-A0A9Q3JC71-F1
#
_cell.length_a   1.000
_cell.length_b   1.000
_cell.length_c   1.000
_cell.angle_alpha   90.00
_cell.angle_beta   90.00
_cell.angle_gamma   90.00
#
_symmetry.space_group_name_H-M   'P 1'
#
loop_
_entity.id
_entity.type
_entity.pdbx_description
1 polymer ?
#
loop_
_entity_poly.entity_id
_entity_poly.type
_entity_poly.pdbx_seq_one_letter_code
_entity_poly.pdbx_strand_id
1 'polypeptide(L)'
;MWEANTGVGLSEEEMGMTIQQKLETMCPCYERMDQIFVSKPNVMELNELNMTSQDPINIGSASEEGSHLEAFSDGESGISAYEQLQWHLNRTKKRKDTESNDQITVNKGPKGNQAASKRALITQGAMGNLKKIHEQEDQENEDMRVRLLKDFVYLQANKWSDEKFIIKEKNDCNYQLKKERMERQFKLGTKEKERKKNESDCNYELEKEHMEHQFDLEREQMNCETSLMETKLAMAKELLLSGKTSEEITGLLKQL
;
A
#
# COMPACT_ATOMS: atom_id res chain seq x y z
N MET A 1 8.32 -23.51 39.85
CA MET A 1 7.80 -22.32 40.56
C MET A 1 7.32 -21.34 39.51
N TRP A 2 6.02 -21.40 39.18
CA TRP A 2 5.30 -20.47 38.30
C TRP A 2 4.23 -19.75 39.16
N GLU A 3 4.66 -19.26 40.31
CA GLU A 3 3.75 -18.67 41.30
C GLU A 3 3.79 -17.15 41.19
N ALA A 4 2.60 -16.57 41.10
CA ALA A 4 2.27 -15.15 41.31
C ALA A 4 2.44 -14.12 40.18
N ASN A 5 2.35 -14.51 38.89
CA ASN A 5 1.96 -13.53 37.87
C ASN A 5 0.45 -13.62 37.65
N THR A 6 -0.28 -12.58 38.08
CA THR A 6 -1.75 -12.42 37.96
C THR A 6 -2.27 -12.37 36.52
N GLY A 7 -1.50 -12.81 35.52
CA GLY A 7 -1.85 -12.76 34.10
C GLY A 7 -1.84 -11.35 33.49
N VAL A 8 -1.74 -10.29 34.32
CA VAL A 8 -1.79 -8.89 33.89
C VAL A 8 -0.44 -8.18 33.97
N GLY A 9 0.63 -8.86 34.42
CA GLY A 9 1.98 -8.27 34.49
C GLY A 9 2.09 -7.09 35.48
N LEU A 10 1.31 -7.12 36.55
CA LEU A 10 1.44 -6.18 37.68
C LEU A 10 2.31 -6.83 38.76
N SER A 11 3.34 -6.13 39.22
CA SER A 11 4.17 -6.60 40.33
C SER A 11 3.42 -6.45 41.66
N GLU A 12 3.80 -7.22 42.69
CA GLU A 12 3.14 -7.17 44.01
C GLU A 12 3.22 -5.78 44.68
N GLU A 13 4.22 -4.97 44.32
CA GLU A 13 4.36 -3.57 44.78
C GLU A 13 3.31 -2.62 44.17
N GLU A 14 2.67 -3.00 43.06
CA GLU A 14 1.67 -2.21 42.35
C GLU A 14 0.24 -2.61 42.71
N MET A 15 0.05 -3.49 43.71
CA MET A 15 -1.25 -4.07 44.08
C MET A 15 -2.26 -3.05 44.65
N GLY A 16 -1.88 -1.78 44.77
CA GLY A 16 -2.76 -0.65 45.13
C GLY A 16 -3.17 0.27 43.98
N MET A 17 -2.61 0.10 42.77
CA MET A 17 -2.98 0.91 41.61
C MET A 17 -3.90 0.13 40.68
N THR A 18 -4.92 0.83 40.16
CA THR A 18 -5.76 0.27 39.10
C THR A 18 -5.00 0.22 37.78
N ILE A 19 -5.34 -0.73 36.90
CA ILE A 19 -4.76 -0.84 35.55
C ILE A 19 -4.88 0.49 34.79
N GLN A 20 -6.00 1.20 34.97
CA GLN A 20 -6.24 2.51 34.36
C GLN A 20 -5.19 3.54 34.78
N GLN A 21 -4.91 3.65 36.09
CA GLN A 21 -3.87 4.57 36.60
C GLN A 21 -2.49 4.22 36.05
N LYS A 22 -2.17 2.92 35.92
CA LYS A 22 -0.89 2.49 35.35
C LYS A 22 -0.79 2.84 33.86
N LEU A 23 -1.85 2.66 33.10
CA LEU A 23 -1.90 3.03 31.68
C LEU A 23 -1.82 4.56 31.49
N GLU A 24 -2.40 5.34 32.39
CA GLU A 24 -2.29 6.80 32.42
C GLU A 24 -0.87 7.29 32.72
N THR A 25 -0.16 6.63 33.64
CA THR A 25 1.26 6.95 33.89
C THR A 25 2.16 6.65 32.69
N MET A 26 1.81 5.66 31.87
CA MET A 26 2.57 5.32 30.65
C MET A 26 2.17 6.19 29.44
N CYS A 27 0.88 6.48 29.24
CA CYS A 27 0.41 7.52 28.34
C CYS A 27 -0.63 8.41 29.02
N PRO A 28 -0.31 9.70 29.28
CA PRO A 28 -1.29 10.70 29.74
C PRO A 28 -2.48 10.90 28.78
N CYS A 29 -2.40 10.29 27.59
CA CYS A 29 -3.39 10.33 26.54
C CYS A 29 -4.40 9.17 26.57
N TYR A 30 -4.21 8.18 27.46
CA TYR A 30 -4.93 6.91 27.38
C TYR A 30 -6.45 7.08 27.50
N GLU A 31 -6.92 7.86 28.49
CA GLU A 31 -8.33 8.16 28.67
C GLU A 31 -8.93 8.89 27.44
N ARG A 32 -8.14 9.76 26.82
CA ARG A 32 -8.55 10.47 25.59
C ARG A 32 -8.65 9.54 24.38
N MET A 33 -7.76 8.55 24.28
CA MET A 33 -7.85 7.53 23.23
C MET A 33 -9.04 6.62 23.46
N ASP A 34 -9.28 6.17 24.69
CA ASP A 34 -10.43 5.33 25.02
C ASP A 34 -11.74 6.04 24.66
N GLN A 35 -11.88 7.34 24.98
CA GLN A 35 -13.03 8.15 24.55
C GLN A 35 -13.21 8.23 23.02
N ILE A 36 -12.13 8.21 22.24
CA ILE A 36 -12.18 8.19 20.77
C ILE A 36 -12.65 6.81 20.26
N PHE A 37 -12.31 5.73 20.96
CA PHE A 37 -12.64 4.36 20.53
C PHE A 37 -13.93 3.80 21.16
N VAL A 38 -14.45 4.42 22.23
CA VAL A 38 -15.73 4.07 22.88
C VAL A 38 -16.93 4.37 21.97
N SER A 39 -16.80 5.28 20.99
CA SER A 39 -17.72 5.27 19.84
C SER A 39 -17.48 4.00 19.06
N LYS A 40 -18.20 2.95 19.46
CA LYS A 40 -18.28 1.61 18.89
C LYS A 40 -17.84 1.66 17.43
N PRO A 41 -16.63 1.17 17.07
CA PRO A 41 -16.28 1.06 15.67
C PRO A 41 -17.42 0.32 14.99
N ASN A 42 -17.89 0.84 13.87
CA ASN A 42 -18.96 0.24 13.09
C ASN A 42 -18.40 -1.03 12.44
N VAL A 43 -18.10 -2.03 13.27
CA VAL A 43 -17.64 -3.36 12.88
C VAL A 43 -18.89 -4.04 12.36
N MET A 44 -19.17 -3.86 11.07
CA MET A 44 -20.11 -4.73 10.36
C MET A 44 -19.57 -6.16 10.47
N GLU A 45 -20.44 -7.10 10.84
CA GLU A 45 -20.10 -8.51 10.81
C GLU A 45 -19.73 -8.91 9.38
N LEU A 46 -18.61 -9.61 9.22
CA LEU A 46 -18.06 -10.03 7.93
C LEU A 46 -19.06 -10.86 7.09
N ASN A 47 -20.13 -11.37 7.70
CA ASN A 47 -21.21 -12.11 7.04
C ASN A 47 -22.09 -11.25 6.12
N GLU A 48 -22.15 -9.93 6.31
CA GLU A 48 -22.97 -9.04 5.46
C GLU A 48 -22.27 -8.65 4.15
N LEU A 49 -20.99 -9.00 3.99
CA LEU A 49 -20.23 -8.83 2.74
C LEU A 49 -20.30 -10.06 1.81
N ASN A 50 -21.29 -10.94 2.00
CA ASN A 50 -21.58 -11.99 1.02
C ASN A 50 -22.40 -11.40 -0.13
N MET A 51 -21.79 -10.48 -0.89
CA MET A 51 -22.25 -10.10 -2.21
C MET A 51 -22.04 -11.30 -3.13
N THR A 52 -23.13 -12.04 -3.32
CA THR A 52 -23.38 -12.93 -4.46
C THR A 52 -22.98 -12.24 -5.77
N SER A 53 -21.76 -12.51 -6.23
CA SER A 53 -21.41 -12.57 -7.64
C SER A 53 -20.92 -13.99 -7.89
N GLN A 54 -21.86 -14.84 -8.26
CA GLN A 54 -21.58 -16.08 -8.96
C GLN A 54 -20.91 -15.73 -10.28
N ASP A 55 -19.67 -16.17 -10.45
CA ASP A 55 -19.22 -16.73 -11.73
C ASP A 55 -18.48 -18.04 -11.44
N PRO A 56 -18.76 -19.12 -12.18
CA PRO A 56 -18.22 -20.44 -11.89
C PRO A 56 -16.73 -20.48 -12.20
N ILE A 57 -15.95 -20.99 -11.25
CA ILE A 57 -14.54 -21.35 -11.44
C ILE A 57 -14.49 -22.48 -12.47
N ASN A 58 -14.19 -22.13 -13.71
CA ASN A 58 -13.83 -23.07 -14.77
C ASN A 58 -12.37 -23.52 -14.52
N ILE A 59 -12.21 -24.70 -13.93
CA ILE A 59 -10.93 -25.41 -13.85
C ILE A 59 -10.69 -26.02 -15.23
N GLY A 60 -10.14 -25.21 -16.13
CA GLY A 60 -9.73 -25.58 -17.48
C GLY A 60 -8.22 -25.47 -17.63
N SER A 61 -7.61 -26.62 -17.87
CA SER A 61 -6.26 -26.88 -18.39
C SER A 61 -5.68 -25.86 -19.37
N ALA A 62 -4.39 -25.55 -19.15
CA ALA A 62 -3.32 -25.25 -20.11
C ALA A 62 -3.67 -24.53 -21.44
N SER A 63 -3.22 -23.29 -21.59
CA SER A 63 -2.55 -22.83 -22.81
C SER A 63 -1.79 -21.53 -22.52
N GLU A 64 -0.57 -21.47 -23.04
CA GLU A 64 0.21 -20.25 -23.24
C GLU A 64 -0.63 -19.23 -24.01
N GLU A 65 -0.64 -17.95 -23.59
CA GLU A 65 -0.69 -16.75 -24.45
C GLU A 65 -0.93 -15.45 -23.63
N GLY A 66 -0.12 -14.42 -23.92
CA GLY A 66 -0.56 -13.02 -23.96
C GLY A 66 -0.78 -12.28 -22.64
N SER A 67 0.26 -11.64 -22.11
CA SER A 67 0.10 -10.52 -21.16
C SER A 67 -0.47 -9.30 -21.88
N HIS A 68 -1.80 -9.19 -21.93
CA HIS A 68 -2.50 -7.97 -22.36
C HIS A 68 -2.45 -6.95 -21.21
N LEU A 69 -1.55 -5.97 -21.34
CA LEU A 69 -1.45 -4.82 -20.47
C LEU A 69 -2.65 -3.90 -20.77
N GLU A 70 -3.76 -4.08 -20.05
CA GLU A 70 -4.90 -3.15 -20.06
C GLU A 70 -4.41 -1.77 -19.56
N ALA A 71 -4.12 -0.88 -20.50
CA ALA A 71 -3.89 0.52 -20.26
C ALA A 71 -5.24 1.18 -19.93
N PHE A 72 -5.54 1.30 -18.64
CA PHE A 72 -6.60 2.18 -18.14
C PHE A 72 -6.30 3.61 -18.58
N SER A 73 -6.90 4.00 -19.70
CA SER A 73 -6.87 5.34 -20.23
C SER A 73 -8.00 6.10 -19.58
N ASP A 74 -7.73 6.73 -18.42
CA ASP A 74 -8.64 7.65 -17.76
C ASP A 74 -8.87 8.87 -18.67
N GLY A 75 -9.88 8.74 -19.52
CA GLY A 75 -10.43 9.81 -20.32
C GLY A 75 -11.29 10.73 -19.46
N GLU A 76 -10.67 11.52 -18.59
CA GLU A 76 -11.34 12.69 -18.01
C GLU A 76 -11.35 13.81 -19.06
N SER A 77 -12.50 14.00 -19.71
CA SER A 77 -12.82 15.18 -20.52
C SER A 77 -13.05 16.40 -19.60
N GLY A 78 -12.03 16.76 -18.84
CA GLY A 78 -11.99 18.04 -18.15
C GLY A 78 -11.87 19.14 -19.19
N ILE A 79 -12.91 19.96 -19.33
CA ILE A 79 -12.86 21.24 -20.05
C ILE A 79 -11.60 21.95 -19.57
N SER A 80 -10.64 22.16 -20.49
CA SER A 80 -9.33 22.69 -20.15
C SER A 80 -9.53 24.03 -19.42
N ALA A 81 -8.76 24.29 -18.36
CA ALA A 81 -8.82 25.56 -17.64
C ALA A 81 -8.72 26.78 -18.60
N TYR A 82 -8.09 26.59 -19.76
CA TYR A 82 -8.04 27.55 -20.85
C TYR A 82 -9.41 27.86 -21.47
N GLU A 83 -10.26 26.86 -21.70
CA GLU A 83 -11.62 27.02 -22.26
C GLU A 83 -12.55 27.74 -21.27
N GLN A 84 -12.42 27.47 -19.96
CA GLN A 84 -13.16 28.22 -18.93
C GLN A 84 -12.76 29.70 -18.88
N LEU A 85 -11.46 30.01 -18.99
CA LEU A 85 -10.98 31.40 -19.04
C LEU A 85 -11.42 32.14 -20.31
N GLN A 86 -11.37 31.48 -21.48
CA GLN A 86 -11.88 32.02 -22.75
C GLN A 86 -13.37 32.37 -22.68
N TRP A 87 -14.17 31.54 -22.00
CA TRP A 87 -15.60 31.80 -21.82
C TRP A 87 -15.86 33.09 -21.00
N HIS A 88 -15.13 33.31 -19.91
CA HIS A 88 -15.27 34.51 -19.08
C HIS A 88 -14.84 35.79 -19.81
N LEU A 89 -13.75 35.75 -20.57
CA LEU A 89 -13.25 36.91 -21.35
C LEU A 89 -14.23 37.33 -22.46
N ASN A 90 -14.86 36.37 -23.13
CA ASN A 90 -15.86 36.66 -24.17
C ASN A 90 -17.16 37.26 -23.59
N ARG A 91 -17.50 36.94 -22.33
CA ARG A 91 -18.69 37.48 -21.66
C ARG A 91 -18.56 38.95 -21.30
N THR A 92 -17.37 39.41 -20.93
CA THR A 92 -17.14 40.83 -20.60
C THR A 92 -17.10 41.73 -21.84
N LYS A 93 -16.66 41.20 -22.98
CA LYS A 93 -16.62 41.94 -24.25
C LYS A 93 -18.03 42.32 -24.75
N LYS A 94 -19.01 41.41 -24.62
CA LYS A 94 -20.42 41.65 -25.02
C LYS A 94 -21.14 42.76 -24.23
N ARG A 95 -20.67 43.15 -23.03
CA ARG A 95 -21.33 44.21 -22.23
C ARG A 95 -20.95 45.63 -22.66
N LYS A 96 -19.73 45.84 -23.20
CA LYS A 96 -19.29 47.17 -23.63
C LYS A 96 -20.00 47.66 -24.90
N ASP A 97 -20.43 46.75 -25.77
CA ASP A 97 -21.10 47.12 -27.03
C ASP A 97 -22.56 47.58 -26.84
N THR A 98 -23.17 47.28 -25.69
CA THR A 98 -24.58 47.61 -25.41
C THR A 98 -24.77 48.97 -24.72
N GLU A 99 -23.75 49.52 -24.06
CA GLU A 99 -23.83 50.83 -23.38
C GLU A 99 -23.48 52.03 -24.28
N SER A 100 -22.94 51.80 -25.49
CA SER A 100 -22.55 52.88 -26.42
C SER A 100 -23.71 53.48 -27.24
N ASN A 101 -24.92 52.92 -27.19
CA ASN A 101 -25.98 53.25 -28.17
C ASN A 101 -27.08 54.21 -27.68
N ASP A 102 -27.04 54.68 -26.44
CA ASP A 102 -28.00 55.67 -25.93
C ASP A 102 -27.44 57.10 -26.08
N GLN A 103 -27.33 57.57 -27.33
CA GLN A 103 -27.07 58.99 -27.60
C GLN A 103 -28.36 59.81 -27.45
N ILE A 104 -28.35 60.61 -26.38
CA ILE A 104 -29.30 61.67 -26.03
C ILE A 104 -29.54 62.62 -27.21
N THR A 105 -30.78 62.70 -27.69
CA THR A 105 -31.24 63.70 -28.65
C THR A 105 -31.41 65.05 -27.95
N VAL A 106 -30.46 65.96 -28.16
CA VAL A 106 -30.52 67.33 -27.60
C VAL A 106 -31.44 68.21 -28.46
N ASN A 107 -32.60 68.57 -27.90
CA ASN A 107 -33.54 69.53 -28.48
C ASN A 107 -32.92 70.93 -28.64
N LYS A 108 -33.00 71.49 -29.84
CA LYS A 108 -32.53 72.84 -30.18
C LYS A 108 -33.54 73.90 -29.71
N GLY A 109 -33.21 74.60 -28.62
CA GLY A 109 -33.92 75.80 -28.15
C GLY A 109 -33.42 77.11 -28.78
N PRO A 110 -34.20 78.21 -28.72
CA PRO A 110 -34.06 79.37 -29.60
C PRO A 110 -33.00 80.39 -29.16
N LYS A 111 -32.57 81.16 -30.16
CA LYS A 111 -31.46 82.14 -30.16
C LYS A 111 -31.71 83.32 -29.21
N GLY A 112 -30.81 83.53 -28.27
CA GLY A 112 -30.73 84.77 -27.49
C GLY A 112 -29.46 84.88 -26.64
N ASN A 113 -28.78 86.02 -26.75
CA ASN A 113 -27.69 86.54 -25.89
C ASN A 113 -26.25 86.01 -26.10
N GLN A 114 -25.47 86.77 -26.88
CA GLN A 114 -24.06 86.56 -27.19
C GLN A 114 -23.09 86.72 -25.99
N ALA A 115 -23.53 87.29 -24.86
CA ALA A 115 -22.70 87.43 -23.66
C ALA A 115 -22.61 86.14 -22.81
N ALA A 116 -23.61 85.26 -22.87
CA ALA A 116 -23.58 83.95 -22.20
C ALA A 116 -22.68 82.93 -22.93
N SER A 117 -22.46 83.13 -24.23
CA SER A 117 -21.68 82.23 -25.10
C SER A 117 -20.18 82.15 -24.72
N LYS A 118 -19.57 83.25 -24.28
CA LYS A 118 -18.14 83.26 -23.91
C LYS A 118 -17.84 82.57 -22.56
N ARG A 119 -18.77 82.57 -21.59
CA ARG A 119 -18.61 81.80 -20.34
C ARG A 119 -18.85 80.30 -20.54
N ALA A 120 -19.75 79.92 -21.44
CA ALA A 120 -19.97 78.52 -21.81
C ALA A 120 -18.72 77.88 -22.47
N LEU A 121 -18.00 78.63 -23.31
CA LEU A 121 -16.78 78.17 -24.00
C LEU A 121 -15.60 77.86 -23.05
N ILE A 122 -15.39 78.66 -21.99
CA ILE A 122 -14.32 78.42 -21.01
C ILE A 122 -14.61 77.18 -20.16
N THR A 123 -15.88 76.98 -19.81
CA THR A 123 -16.33 75.83 -18.99
C THR A 123 -16.26 74.51 -19.78
N GLN A 124 -16.51 74.54 -21.10
CA GLN A 124 -16.36 73.37 -21.98
C GLN A 124 -14.90 72.91 -22.13
N GLY A 125 -13.94 73.84 -22.17
CA GLY A 125 -12.51 73.49 -22.21
C GLY A 125 -12.02 72.77 -20.95
N ALA A 126 -12.48 73.20 -19.77
CA ALA A 126 -12.12 72.57 -18.50
C ALA A 126 -12.71 71.16 -18.36
N MET A 127 -13.96 70.93 -18.80
CA MET A 127 -14.58 69.59 -18.77
C MET A 127 -13.96 68.62 -19.77
N GLY A 128 -13.46 69.09 -20.92
CA GLY A 128 -12.74 68.25 -21.88
C GLY A 128 -11.42 67.69 -21.32
N ASN A 129 -10.71 68.47 -20.49
CA ASN A 129 -9.48 68.02 -19.85
C ASN A 129 -9.76 67.02 -18.71
N LEU A 130 -10.79 67.25 -17.90
CA LEU A 130 -11.20 66.30 -16.85
C LEU A 130 -11.61 64.94 -17.41
N LYS A 131 -12.32 64.91 -18.55
CA LYS A 131 -12.71 63.66 -19.20
C LYS A 131 -11.49 62.85 -19.67
N LYS A 132 -10.47 63.53 -20.22
CA LYS A 132 -9.22 62.87 -20.65
C LYS A 132 -8.43 62.31 -19.47
N ILE A 133 -8.41 63.02 -18.34
CA ILE A 133 -7.76 62.53 -17.11
C ILE A 133 -8.48 61.27 -16.61
N HIS A 134 -9.81 61.31 -16.52
CA HIS A 134 -10.60 60.15 -16.09
C HIS A 134 -10.41 58.94 -17.02
N GLU A 135 -10.42 59.16 -18.34
CA GLU A 135 -10.21 58.12 -19.33
C GLU A 135 -8.78 57.53 -19.26
N GLN A 136 -7.78 58.36 -18.95
CA GLN A 136 -6.42 57.90 -18.71
C GLN A 136 -6.32 57.10 -17.41
N GLU A 137 -6.93 57.55 -16.32
CA GLU A 137 -6.97 56.81 -15.04
C GLU A 137 -7.70 55.46 -15.19
N ASP A 138 -8.81 55.43 -15.93
CA ASP A 138 -9.53 54.19 -16.23
C ASP A 138 -8.67 53.23 -17.07
N GLN A 139 -7.90 53.75 -18.02
CA GLN A 139 -6.97 52.95 -18.83
C GLN A 139 -5.81 52.40 -17.98
N GLU A 140 -5.21 53.22 -17.11
CA GLU A 140 -4.13 52.81 -16.21
C GLU A 140 -4.63 51.76 -15.18
N ASN A 141 -5.84 51.93 -14.66
CA ASN A 141 -6.49 50.95 -13.78
C ASN A 141 -6.77 49.63 -14.50
N GLU A 142 -7.25 49.67 -15.74
CA GLU A 142 -7.48 48.46 -16.53
C GLU A 142 -6.16 47.77 -16.89
N ASP A 143 -5.11 48.51 -17.25
CA ASP A 143 -3.79 47.95 -17.52
C ASP A 143 -3.18 47.31 -16.28
N MET A 144 -3.37 47.91 -15.10
CA MET A 144 -2.97 47.32 -13.81
C MET A 144 -3.75 46.03 -13.54
N ARG A 145 -5.07 46.03 -13.76
CA ARG A 145 -5.91 44.84 -13.58
C ARG A 145 -5.49 43.71 -14.51
N VAL A 146 -5.20 44.01 -15.78
CA VAL A 146 -4.70 43.05 -16.76
C VAL A 146 -3.34 42.50 -16.35
N ARG A 147 -2.42 43.33 -15.84
CA ARG A 147 -1.11 42.86 -15.34
C ARG A 147 -1.28 41.92 -14.15
N LEU A 148 -2.09 42.29 -13.14
CA LEU A 148 -2.35 41.44 -11.97
C LEU A 148 -3.00 40.10 -12.35
N LEU A 149 -3.93 40.09 -13.31
CA LEU A 149 -4.53 38.86 -13.81
C LEU A 149 -3.50 37.96 -14.52
N LYS A 150 -2.59 38.54 -15.31
CA LYS A 150 -1.50 37.79 -15.95
C LYS A 150 -0.57 37.16 -14.91
N ASP A 151 -0.17 37.92 -13.89
CA ASP A 151 0.71 37.44 -12.83
C ASP A 151 0.01 36.33 -12.02
N PHE A 152 -1.27 36.47 -11.72
CA PHE A 152 -2.05 35.44 -11.03
C PHE A 152 -2.12 34.14 -11.85
N VAL A 153 -2.42 34.22 -13.16
CA VAL A 153 -2.47 33.04 -14.04
C VAL A 153 -1.10 32.37 -14.11
N TYR A 154 -0.01 33.14 -14.21
CA TYR A 154 1.35 32.62 -14.22
C TYR A 154 1.69 31.88 -12.92
N LEU A 155 1.35 32.45 -11.75
CA LEU A 155 1.56 31.82 -10.46
C LEU A 155 0.76 30.52 -10.29
N GLN A 156 -0.50 30.48 -10.75
CA GLN A 156 -1.30 29.26 -10.74
C GLN A 156 -0.73 28.18 -11.67
N ALA A 157 -0.28 28.56 -12.86
CA ALA A 157 0.33 27.63 -13.81
C ALA A 157 1.61 26.99 -13.24
N ASN A 158 2.46 27.78 -12.58
CA ASN A 158 3.66 27.26 -11.92
C ASN A 158 3.30 26.32 -10.76
N LYS A 159 2.32 26.69 -9.91
CA LYS A 159 1.84 25.84 -8.83
C LYS A 159 1.34 24.48 -9.34
N TRP A 160 0.56 24.47 -10.41
CA TRP A 160 0.08 23.22 -11.03
C TRP A 160 1.22 22.40 -11.65
N SER A 161 2.24 23.05 -12.20
CA SER A 161 3.44 22.36 -12.69
C SER A 161 4.19 21.68 -11.54
N ASP A 162 4.36 22.36 -10.42
CA ASP A 162 5.04 21.82 -9.23
C ASP A 162 4.24 20.65 -8.63
N GLU A 163 2.92 20.77 -8.53
CA GLU A 163 2.04 19.68 -8.08
C GLU A 163 2.15 18.45 -8.98
N LYS A 164 2.15 18.64 -10.30
CA LYS A 164 2.35 17.54 -11.27
C LYS A 164 3.73 16.88 -11.11
N PHE A 165 4.77 17.68 -10.88
CA PHE A 165 6.11 17.16 -10.64
C PHE A 165 6.16 16.32 -9.36
N ILE A 166 5.60 16.81 -8.26
CA ILE A 166 5.53 16.09 -6.98
C ILE A 166 4.74 14.79 -7.12
N ILE A 167 3.61 14.80 -7.83
CA ILE A 167 2.81 13.58 -8.07
C ILE A 167 3.62 12.56 -8.87
N LYS A 168 4.32 13.00 -9.92
CA LYS A 168 5.18 12.12 -10.72
C LYS A 168 6.27 11.49 -9.87
N GLU A 169 6.98 12.29 -9.07
CA GLU A 169 8.05 11.81 -8.20
C GLU A 169 7.54 10.81 -7.15
N LYS A 170 6.36 11.06 -6.56
CA LYS A 170 5.70 10.10 -5.66
C LYS A 170 5.35 8.78 -6.36
N ASN A 171 4.85 8.84 -7.59
CA ASN A 171 4.51 7.65 -8.35
C ASN A 171 5.75 6.85 -8.73
N ASP A 172 6.83 7.51 -9.13
CA ASP A 172 8.12 6.88 -9.42
C ASP A 172 8.71 6.21 -8.16
N CYS A 173 8.65 6.89 -7.01
CA CYS A 173 9.07 6.33 -5.72
C CYS A 173 8.24 5.11 -5.33
N ASN A 174 6.90 5.19 -5.43
CA ASN A 174 6.00 4.06 -5.17
C ASN A 174 6.28 2.86 -6.10
N TYR A 175 6.56 3.13 -7.38
CA TYR A 175 6.92 2.10 -8.34
C TYR A 175 8.22 1.39 -7.94
N GLN A 176 9.27 2.13 -7.56
CA GLN A 176 10.52 1.55 -7.09
C GLN A 176 10.32 0.72 -5.82
N LEU A 177 9.55 1.23 -4.84
CA LEU A 177 9.25 0.50 -3.62
C LEU A 177 8.50 -0.82 -3.89
N LYS A 178 7.54 -0.80 -4.82
CA LYS A 178 6.81 -2.00 -5.25
C LYS A 178 7.76 -3.01 -5.92
N LYS A 179 8.65 -2.53 -6.78
CA LYS A 179 9.68 -3.35 -7.44
C LYS A 179 10.60 -4.03 -6.42
N GLU A 180 11.15 -3.27 -5.48
CA GLU A 180 12.00 -3.81 -4.42
C GLU A 180 11.26 -4.84 -3.55
N ARG A 181 9.99 -4.59 -3.23
CA ARG A 181 9.18 -5.53 -2.44
C ARG A 181 9.02 -6.88 -3.17
N MET A 182 8.73 -6.85 -4.47
CA MET A 182 8.62 -8.06 -5.28
C MET A 182 9.97 -8.81 -5.37
N GLU A 183 11.07 -8.09 -5.55
CA GLU A 183 12.40 -8.70 -5.58
C GLU A 183 12.77 -9.36 -4.24
N ARG A 184 12.45 -8.71 -3.11
CA ARG A 184 12.64 -9.29 -1.77
C ARG A 184 11.79 -10.54 -1.57
N GLN A 185 10.53 -10.52 -1.98
CA GLN A 185 9.66 -11.70 -1.92
C GLN A 185 10.19 -12.85 -2.76
N PHE A 186 10.66 -12.56 -3.97
CA PHE A 186 11.26 -13.57 -4.84
C PHE A 186 12.51 -14.19 -4.19
N LYS A 187 13.42 -13.37 -3.65
CA LYS A 187 14.63 -13.84 -2.94
C LYS A 187 14.31 -14.67 -1.69
N LEU A 188 13.25 -14.33 -0.96
CA LEU A 188 12.80 -15.13 0.19
C LEU A 188 12.24 -16.47 -0.28
N GLY A 189 11.45 -16.48 -1.36
CA GLY A 189 10.91 -17.70 -1.95
C GLY A 189 11.99 -18.66 -2.46
N THR A 190 13.06 -18.16 -3.06
CA THR A 190 14.19 -19.02 -3.50
C THR A 190 14.94 -19.60 -2.32
N LYS A 191 15.24 -18.80 -1.28
CA LYS A 191 15.90 -19.27 -0.06
C LYS A 191 15.08 -20.30 0.69
N GLU A 192 13.76 -20.14 0.75
CA GLU A 192 12.89 -21.12 1.40
C GLU A 192 12.88 -22.46 0.65
N LYS A 193 12.86 -22.42 -0.70
CA LYS A 193 12.98 -23.63 -1.53
C LYS A 193 14.31 -24.33 -1.32
N GLU A 194 15.42 -23.59 -1.28
CA GLU A 194 16.75 -24.14 -0.98
C GLU A 194 16.80 -24.76 0.42
N ARG A 195 16.25 -24.10 1.44
CA ARG A 195 16.18 -24.65 2.80
C ARG A 195 15.40 -25.95 2.85
N LYS A 196 14.22 -26.00 2.21
CA LYS A 196 13.38 -27.22 2.14
C LYS A 196 14.09 -28.35 1.41
N LYS A 197 14.85 -28.03 0.35
CA LYS A 197 15.67 -29.02 -0.35
C LYS A 197 16.76 -29.57 0.56
N ASN A 198 17.52 -28.70 1.23
CA ASN A 198 18.58 -29.12 2.14
C ASN A 198 18.06 -29.95 3.33
N GLU A 199 16.87 -29.60 3.86
CA GLU A 199 16.20 -30.37 4.91
C GLU A 199 15.77 -31.75 4.40
N SER A 200 15.24 -31.83 3.19
CA SER A 200 14.92 -33.11 2.55
C SER A 200 16.17 -33.97 2.30
N ASP A 201 17.27 -33.37 1.84
CA ASP A 201 18.53 -34.06 1.59
C ASP A 201 19.12 -34.59 2.91
N CYS A 202 19.08 -33.79 3.97
CA CYS A 202 19.52 -34.19 5.32
C CYS A 202 18.68 -35.33 5.92
N ASN A 203 17.35 -35.26 5.77
CA ASN A 203 16.46 -36.34 6.22
C ASN A 203 16.72 -37.65 5.46
N TYR A 204 16.98 -37.58 4.16
CA TYR A 204 17.34 -38.74 3.36
C TYR A 204 18.66 -39.38 3.81
N GLU A 205 19.68 -38.57 4.10
CA GLU A 205 20.95 -39.07 4.65
C GLU A 205 20.77 -39.75 6.01
N LEU A 206 19.97 -39.15 6.91
CA LEU A 206 19.68 -39.72 8.22
C LEU A 206 18.93 -41.06 8.11
N GLU A 207 17.94 -41.16 7.21
CA GLU A 207 17.19 -42.40 6.98
C GLU A 207 18.09 -43.48 6.39
N LYS A 208 19.01 -43.11 5.49
CA LYS A 208 20.01 -44.02 4.95
C LYS A 208 20.92 -44.59 6.05
N GLU A 209 21.46 -43.74 6.93
CA GLU A 209 22.29 -44.18 8.06
C GLU A 209 21.53 -45.11 9.01
N HIS A 210 20.25 -44.79 9.28
CA HIS A 210 19.39 -45.65 10.10
C HIS A 210 19.22 -47.04 9.50
N MET A 211 18.97 -47.12 8.18
CA MET A 211 18.84 -48.39 7.47
C MET A 211 20.16 -49.18 7.46
N GLU A 212 21.30 -48.51 7.22
CA GLU A 212 22.62 -49.15 7.27
C GLU A 212 22.92 -49.72 8.67
N HIS A 213 22.64 -48.96 9.72
CA HIS A 213 22.78 -49.44 11.10
C HIS A 213 21.87 -50.63 11.40
N GLN A 214 20.63 -50.62 10.92
CA GLN A 214 19.72 -51.76 11.07
C GLN A 214 20.27 -53.03 10.39
N PHE A 215 20.81 -52.90 9.17
CA PHE A 215 21.42 -54.02 8.47
C PHE A 215 22.64 -54.58 9.20
N ASP A 216 23.46 -53.73 9.81
CA ASP A 216 24.61 -54.18 10.58
C ASP A 216 24.19 -54.92 11.87
N LEU A 217 23.15 -54.44 12.58
CA LEU A 217 22.58 -55.16 13.72
C LEU A 217 22.05 -56.55 13.33
N GLU A 218 21.31 -56.64 12.22
CA GLU A 218 20.80 -57.93 11.71
C GLU A 218 21.94 -58.88 11.31
N ARG A 219 23.01 -58.34 10.72
CA ARG A 219 24.22 -59.12 10.38
C ARG A 219 24.93 -59.62 11.63
N GLU A 220 25.07 -58.79 12.66
CA GLU A 220 25.68 -59.19 13.94
C GLU A 220 24.86 -60.28 14.64
N GLN A 221 23.53 -60.16 14.63
CA GLN A 221 22.64 -61.19 15.16
C GLN A 221 22.82 -62.52 14.41
N MET A 222 22.79 -62.49 13.07
CA MET A 222 23.02 -63.67 12.23
C MET A 222 24.39 -64.31 12.48
N ASN A 223 25.44 -63.50 12.67
CA ASN A 223 26.77 -63.97 12.98
C ASN A 223 26.83 -64.64 14.36
N CYS A 224 26.15 -64.07 15.36
CA CYS A 224 26.05 -64.65 16.71
C CYS A 224 25.32 -66.01 16.67
N GLU A 225 24.19 -66.09 15.96
CA GLU A 225 23.43 -67.33 15.77
C GLU A 225 24.26 -68.40 15.04
N THR A 226 25.00 -68.01 14.01
CA THR A 226 25.90 -68.91 13.28
C THR A 226 27.00 -69.45 14.19
N SER A 227 27.65 -68.58 14.97
CA SER A 227 28.69 -68.98 15.93
C SER A 227 28.14 -69.91 17.02
N LEU A 228 26.94 -69.65 17.53
CA LEU A 228 26.27 -70.54 18.48
C LEU A 228 25.99 -71.92 17.87
N MET A 229 25.55 -71.98 16.61
CA MET A 229 25.30 -73.25 15.92
C MET A 229 26.61 -74.01 15.66
N GLU A 230 27.68 -73.32 15.29
CA GLU A 230 29.01 -73.91 15.11
C GLU A 230 29.55 -74.52 16.41
N THR A 231 29.43 -73.81 17.54
CA THR A 231 29.85 -74.32 18.85
C THR A 231 29.01 -75.52 19.30
N LYS A 232 27.69 -75.49 19.10
CA LYS A 232 26.80 -76.64 19.35
C LYS A 232 27.19 -77.86 18.51
N LEU A 233 27.53 -77.66 17.24
CA LEU A 233 27.96 -78.72 16.34
C LEU A 233 29.32 -79.29 16.75
N ALA A 234 30.28 -78.45 17.14
CA ALA A 234 31.57 -78.88 17.67
C ALA A 234 31.42 -79.73 18.94
N MET A 235 30.62 -79.28 19.91
CA MET A 235 30.33 -80.06 21.12
C MET A 235 29.62 -81.38 20.81
N ALA A 236 28.66 -81.39 19.90
CA ALA A 236 27.99 -82.62 19.47
C ALA A 236 28.99 -83.66 18.93
N LYS A 237 29.95 -83.22 18.11
CA LYS A 237 31.02 -84.08 17.57
C LYS A 237 31.89 -84.68 18.67
N GLU A 238 32.29 -83.88 19.67
CA GLU A 238 33.08 -84.37 20.80
C GLU A 238 32.31 -85.39 21.65
N LEU A 239 31.03 -85.14 21.92
CA LEU A 239 30.19 -86.06 22.69
C LEU A 239 29.97 -87.39 21.95
N LEU A 240 29.79 -87.36 20.63
CA LEU A 240 29.72 -88.58 19.81
C LEU A 240 31.01 -89.41 19.92
N LEU A 241 32.17 -88.76 19.86
CA LEU A 241 33.46 -89.43 20.02
C LEU A 241 33.64 -90.05 21.42
N SER A 242 33.00 -89.47 22.45
CA SER A 242 33.01 -90.02 23.82
C SER A 242 32.07 -91.22 24.05
N GLY A 243 31.28 -91.61 23.04
CA GLY A 243 30.36 -92.76 23.12
C GLY A 243 28.99 -92.46 23.71
N LYS A 244 28.59 -91.18 23.83
CA LYS A 244 27.25 -90.82 24.30
C LYS A 244 26.18 -91.13 23.26
N THR A 245 24.98 -91.46 23.75
CA THR A 245 23.82 -91.72 22.89
C THR A 245 23.25 -90.40 22.32
N SER A 246 22.58 -90.48 21.17
CA SER A 246 21.92 -89.35 20.51
C SER A 246 20.97 -88.55 21.44
N GLU A 247 20.25 -89.27 22.31
CA GLU A 247 19.28 -88.69 23.26
C GLU A 247 19.98 -87.86 24.36
N GLU A 248 21.10 -88.36 24.89
CA GLU A 248 21.90 -87.63 25.87
C GLU A 248 22.52 -86.37 25.25
N ILE A 249 22.99 -86.44 24.01
CA ILE A 249 23.60 -85.31 23.29
C ILE A 249 22.57 -84.21 23.05
N THR A 250 21.38 -84.56 22.57
CA THR A 250 20.30 -83.57 22.35
C THR A 250 19.78 -82.97 23.65
N GLY A 251 19.75 -83.74 24.74
CA GLY A 251 19.44 -83.24 26.08
C GLY A 251 20.46 -82.20 26.57
N LEU A 252 21.75 -82.47 26.39
CA LEU A 252 22.83 -81.56 26.78
C LEU A 252 22.88 -80.29 25.90
N LEU A 253 22.67 -80.41 24.58
CA LEU A 253 22.69 -79.26 23.66
C LEU A 253 21.49 -78.32 23.81
N LYS A 254 20.38 -78.79 24.39
CA LYS A 254 19.22 -77.93 24.72
C LYS A 254 19.44 -77.06 25.95
N GLN A 255 20.39 -77.43 26.82
CA GLN A 255 20.74 -76.65 28.02
C GLN A 255 21.73 -75.52 27.73
N LEU A 256 22.31 -75.50 26.53
CA LEU A 256 23.19 -74.46 25.98
C LEU A 256 22.40 -73.45 25.15
#